data_AF-A0A2A4IVY7-F1
#
_entry.id   AF-A0A2A4IVY7-F1
#
_cell.length_a   1.000
_cell.length_b   1.000
_cell.length_c   1.000
_cell.angle_alpha   90.00
_cell.angle_beta   90.00
_cell.angle_gamma   90.00
#
_symmetry.space_group_name_H-M   'P 1'
#
loop_
_entity.id
_entity.type
_entity.pdbx_description
1 polymer ?
#
loop_
_entity_poly.entity_id
_entity_poly.type
_entity_poly.pdbx_seq_one_letter_code
_entity_poly.pdbx_strand_id
1 'polypeptide(L)'
;VPRFEDSLNNLTVSLGREAVFTCVVNDLGSYRVAWLRVDTQTILTIATHVITKNHRIAVNHSDRRVWFLHIHDVRQSDRGWYMCQLNTDPMKSQTAYLDVVVPPDILDYPTSSDQVAREGANVTLRCAAHGVPTPTVVWRKEAGDLLPTTNFTDTHRPMIGQTSMRRPDMYGLLTNNFNVIQNSSVNGAVLQLVKVSRLHMGAYLCIASNGVPPSVSKRVMLVVHFPPIMTIQNQLVGAKEGDTVHLDCHSEAFPRSINYWTINDQIISQSDKRFEITAIERGYEVDMRLKIKKVGRNTFGTYSCISKNSLGDTDGTIKLYSLSGKFEEMQYNEVGDSDESPDVSELEALKRSASARSCPALWVFVVIYVVL
;
A
#
# COMPACT_ATOMS: atom_id res chain seq x y z
N VAL A 1 -8.37 67.09 -3.57
CA VAL A 1 -7.92 66.45 -2.31
C VAL A 1 -7.56 65.01 -2.65
N PRO A 2 -6.40 64.50 -2.23
CA PRO A 2 -5.98 63.15 -2.56
C PRO A 2 -7.03 62.10 -2.18
N ARG A 3 -7.12 61.06 -3.01
CA ARG A 3 -7.99 59.92 -2.79
C ARG A 3 -7.30 58.65 -3.23
N PHE A 4 -7.55 57.58 -2.50
CA PHE A 4 -7.17 56.25 -2.96
C PHE A 4 -8.02 55.87 -4.15
N GLU A 5 -7.38 55.29 -5.16
CA GLU A 5 -8.09 54.78 -6.34
C GLU A 5 -8.73 53.43 -6.04
N ASP A 6 -7.92 52.49 -5.57
CA ASP A 6 -8.33 51.13 -5.21
C ASP A 6 -8.12 50.87 -3.72
N SER A 7 -8.73 49.80 -3.21
CA SER A 7 -8.45 49.29 -1.86
C SER A 7 -7.10 48.58 -1.83
N LEU A 8 -6.34 48.79 -0.76
CA LEU A 8 -5.13 48.03 -0.50
C LEU A 8 -5.47 46.54 -0.30
N ASN A 9 -4.85 45.67 -1.11
CA ASN A 9 -5.12 44.23 -1.12
C ASN A 9 -4.27 43.47 -0.10
N ASN A 10 -4.86 42.44 0.51
CA ASN A 10 -4.13 41.46 1.32
C ASN A 10 -3.16 40.67 0.47
N LEU A 11 -2.02 40.29 1.06
CA LEU A 11 -0.98 39.51 0.40
C LEU A 11 -0.69 38.24 1.16
N THR A 12 -0.47 37.14 0.43
CA THR A 12 0.04 35.89 0.99
C THR A 12 1.37 35.59 0.34
N VAL A 13 2.43 35.50 1.13
CA VAL A 13 3.80 35.38 0.63
C VAL A 13 4.54 34.27 1.36
N SER A 14 5.28 33.45 0.63
CA SER A 14 6.11 32.40 1.23
C SER A 14 7.32 33.00 1.97
N LEU A 15 7.69 32.37 3.09
CA LEU A 15 8.88 32.75 3.86
C LEU A 15 10.13 32.88 2.98
N GLY A 16 10.91 33.94 3.21
CA GLY A 16 12.14 34.28 2.47
C GLY A 16 11.91 34.95 1.11
N ARG A 17 10.66 35.04 0.62
CA ARG A 17 10.33 35.79 -0.61
C ARG A 17 10.16 37.28 -0.33
N GLU A 18 9.86 38.04 -1.37
CA GLU A 18 9.56 39.46 -1.28
C GLU A 18 8.05 39.69 -1.24
N ALA A 19 7.59 40.54 -0.32
CA ALA A 19 6.22 41.05 -0.32
C ALA A 19 6.19 42.49 -0.84
N VAL A 20 5.24 42.79 -1.72
CA VAL A 20 5.08 44.12 -2.33
C VAL A 20 3.65 44.61 -2.15
N PHE A 21 3.45 45.56 -1.25
CA PHE A 21 2.17 46.26 -1.14
C PHE A 21 2.11 47.42 -2.12
N THR A 22 0.98 47.58 -2.80
CA THR A 22 0.76 48.62 -3.80
C THR A 22 -0.37 49.53 -3.37
N CYS A 23 -0.06 50.81 -3.16
CA CYS A 23 -1.03 51.84 -2.79
C CYS A 23 -1.14 52.86 -3.93
N VAL A 24 -2.34 52.99 -4.51
CA VAL A 24 -2.59 53.86 -5.66
C VAL A 24 -3.37 55.09 -5.19
N VAL A 25 -2.81 56.28 -5.46
CA VAL A 25 -3.34 57.56 -4.98
C VAL A 25 -3.48 58.53 -6.15
N ASN A 26 -4.69 59.02 -6.35
CA ASN A 26 -4.99 60.06 -7.32
C ASN A 26 -4.94 61.45 -6.67
N ASP A 27 -4.57 62.45 -7.48
CA ASP A 27 -4.53 63.86 -7.10
C ASP A 27 -3.64 64.14 -5.86
N LEU A 28 -2.49 63.44 -5.74
CA LEU A 28 -1.61 63.52 -4.57
C LEU A 28 -1.07 64.93 -4.31
N GLY A 29 -0.75 65.70 -5.35
CA GLY A 29 -0.28 67.09 -5.22
C GLY A 29 0.97 67.22 -4.35
N SER A 30 0.89 68.04 -3.29
CA SER A 30 1.94 68.25 -2.29
C SER A 30 1.84 67.34 -1.06
N TYR A 31 0.79 66.52 -0.98
CA TYR A 31 0.61 65.55 0.10
C TYR A 31 1.62 64.40 -0.03
N ARG A 32 1.81 63.65 1.05
CA ARG A 32 2.77 62.56 1.16
C ARG A 32 2.07 61.27 1.56
N VAL A 33 2.53 60.18 0.97
CA VAL A 33 2.16 58.82 1.35
C VAL A 33 3.11 58.33 2.44
N ALA A 34 2.59 57.64 3.45
CA ALA A 34 3.38 56.99 4.49
C ALA A 34 2.94 55.54 4.64
N TRP A 35 3.91 54.66 4.91
CA TRP A 35 3.66 53.27 5.24
C TRP A 35 3.94 53.02 6.70
N LEU A 36 3.03 52.33 7.37
CA LEU A 36 3.12 52.02 8.78
C LEU A 36 2.73 50.57 9.04
N ARG A 37 3.32 49.99 10.07
CA ARG A 37 2.92 48.69 10.60
C ARG A 37 1.91 48.93 11.73
N VAL A 38 0.69 48.39 11.59
CA VAL A 38 -0.46 48.75 12.43
C VAL A 38 -0.34 48.18 13.84
N ASP A 39 0.08 46.92 13.96
CA ASP A 39 0.19 46.18 15.23
C ASP A 39 1.16 46.83 16.23
N THR A 40 2.29 47.33 15.72
CA THR A 40 3.39 47.92 16.49
C THR A 40 3.39 49.45 16.41
N GLN A 41 2.46 50.04 15.65
CA GLN A 41 2.41 51.48 15.36
C GLN A 41 3.74 52.04 14.83
N THR A 42 4.53 51.21 14.13
CA THR A 42 5.86 51.58 13.65
C THR A 42 5.75 52.28 12.30
N ILE A 43 6.33 53.49 12.20
CA ILE A 43 6.48 54.17 10.92
C ILE A 43 7.57 53.45 10.11
N LEU A 44 7.20 52.96 8.93
CA LEU A 44 8.13 52.28 8.03
C LEU A 44 8.77 53.30 7.09
N THR A 45 7.95 54.03 6.35
CA THR A 45 8.42 54.99 5.33
C THR A 45 7.53 56.22 5.26
N ILE A 46 8.09 57.34 4.82
CA ILE A 46 7.37 58.58 4.50
C ILE A 46 7.88 59.08 3.15
N ALA A 47 6.99 59.21 2.19
CA ALA A 47 7.31 59.41 0.78
C ALA A 47 8.38 58.42 0.32
N THR A 48 9.51 58.89 -0.20
CA THR A 48 10.62 58.05 -0.69
C THR A 48 11.64 57.70 0.40
N HIS A 49 11.44 58.15 1.63
CA HIS A 49 12.39 57.94 2.73
C HIS A 49 11.97 56.77 3.60
N VAL A 50 12.87 55.81 3.78
CA VAL A 50 12.72 54.73 4.76
C VAL A 50 13.12 55.26 6.13
N ILE A 51 12.20 55.19 7.09
CA ILE A 51 12.38 55.71 8.46
C ILE A 51 12.82 54.59 9.41
N THR A 52 12.29 53.38 9.20
CA THR A 52 12.67 52.21 9.98
C THR A 52 14.14 51.84 9.77
N LYS A 53 14.80 51.33 10.81
CA LYS A 53 16.17 50.79 10.72
C LYS A 53 16.23 49.40 10.05
N ASN A 54 15.07 48.81 9.75
CA ASN A 54 15.00 47.51 9.09
C ASN A 54 15.40 47.63 7.61
N HIS A 55 16.60 47.15 7.28
CA HIS A 55 17.18 47.18 5.93
C HIS A 55 16.39 46.38 4.89
N ARG A 56 15.47 45.50 5.32
CA ARG A 56 14.59 44.73 4.42
C ARG A 56 13.45 45.56 3.84
N ILE A 57 13.18 46.74 4.42
CA ILE A 57 12.10 47.61 3.99
C ILE A 57 12.62 48.59 2.95
N ALA A 58 12.00 48.60 1.78
CA ALA A 58 12.26 49.56 0.72
C ALA A 58 10.97 50.19 0.22
N VAL A 59 11.07 51.38 -0.36
CA VAL A 59 9.94 52.08 -0.96
C VAL A 59 10.35 52.61 -2.33
N ASN A 60 9.48 52.46 -3.31
CA ASN A 60 9.59 53.16 -4.59
C ASN A 60 8.20 53.60 -5.06
N HIS A 61 8.16 54.37 -6.14
CA HIS A 61 6.90 54.88 -6.69
C HIS A 61 7.00 55.03 -8.22
N SER A 62 5.87 54.90 -8.90
CA SER A 62 5.70 55.30 -10.30
C SER A 62 4.87 56.56 -10.38
N ASP A 63 5.43 57.59 -11.03
CA ASP A 63 4.76 58.86 -11.38
C ASP A 63 4.06 59.56 -10.20
N ARG A 64 4.54 59.35 -8.97
CA ARG A 64 3.92 59.82 -7.70
C ARG A 64 2.46 59.39 -7.50
N ARG A 65 1.95 58.46 -8.32
CA ARG A 65 0.59 57.91 -8.24
C ARG A 65 0.59 56.55 -7.56
N VAL A 66 1.48 55.65 -7.97
CA VAL A 66 1.57 54.29 -7.44
C VAL A 66 2.74 54.21 -6.48
N TRP A 67 2.48 53.85 -5.23
CA TRP A 67 3.48 53.74 -4.17
C TRP A 67 3.62 52.29 -3.73
N PHE A 68 4.84 51.76 -3.78
CA PHE A 68 5.10 50.38 -3.42
C PHE A 68 5.91 50.32 -2.12
N LEU A 69 5.46 49.47 -1.19
CA LEU A 69 6.25 49.05 -0.03
C LEU A 69 6.77 47.65 -0.28
N HIS A 70 8.09 47.53 -0.35
CA HIS A 70 8.81 46.27 -0.51
C HIS A 70 9.30 45.78 0.85
N ILE A 71 9.10 44.50 1.11
CA ILE A 71 9.62 43.78 2.27
C ILE A 71 10.41 42.59 1.72
N HIS A 72 11.72 42.72 1.66
CA HIS A 72 12.61 41.65 1.23
C HIS A 72 12.81 40.61 2.36
N ASP A 73 13.14 39.36 1.99
CA ASP A 73 13.39 38.27 2.95
C ASP A 73 12.29 38.20 4.03
N VAL A 74 11.05 37.99 3.59
CA VAL A 74 9.87 37.98 4.47
C VAL A 74 10.01 36.91 5.55
N ARG A 75 9.76 37.30 6.80
CA ARG A 75 9.85 36.42 7.97
C ARG A 75 8.47 36.21 8.59
N GLN A 76 8.33 35.15 9.39
CA GLN A 76 7.08 34.90 10.11
C GLN A 76 6.65 36.09 11.01
N SER A 77 7.63 36.84 11.54
CA SER A 77 7.41 38.04 12.35
C SER A 77 6.86 39.23 11.57
N ASP A 78 6.92 39.22 10.23
CA ASP A 78 6.39 40.30 9.39
C ASP A 78 4.88 40.15 9.15
N ARG A 79 4.31 38.97 9.45
CA ARG A 79 2.88 38.73 9.38
C ARG A 79 2.12 39.77 10.21
N GLY A 80 1.12 40.41 9.61
CA GLY A 80 0.33 41.42 10.31
C GLY A 80 -0.31 42.45 9.38
N TRP A 81 -0.90 43.48 9.98
CA TRP A 81 -1.58 44.55 9.27
C TRP A 81 -0.61 45.69 8.92
N TYR A 82 -0.63 46.10 7.66
CA TYR A 82 0.11 47.22 7.11
C TYR A 82 -0.86 48.31 6.65
N MET A 83 -0.45 49.56 6.78
CA MET A 83 -1.28 50.73 6.48
C MET A 83 -0.59 51.66 5.50
N CYS A 84 -1.30 52.02 4.44
CA CYS A 84 -0.98 53.16 3.58
C CYS A 84 -1.76 54.38 4.07
N GLN A 85 -1.07 55.48 4.38
CA GLN A 85 -1.64 56.66 5.00
C GLN A 85 -1.30 57.94 4.21
N LEU A 86 -2.24 58.87 4.12
CA LEU A 86 -2.08 60.20 3.52
C LEU A 86 -2.15 61.26 4.61
N ASN A 87 -1.25 62.24 4.57
CA ASN A 87 -1.23 63.37 5.51
C ASN A 87 -2.28 64.46 5.20
N THR A 88 -3.50 64.07 4.82
CA THR A 88 -4.64 64.99 4.65
C THR A 88 -5.24 65.39 5.98
N ASP A 89 -6.10 66.41 5.98
CA ASP A 89 -6.92 66.80 7.14
C ASP A 89 -8.42 66.74 6.76
N PRO A 90 -9.21 65.79 7.27
CA PRO A 90 -8.80 64.68 8.15
C PRO A 90 -7.90 63.66 7.43
N MET A 91 -7.12 62.92 8.21
CA MET A 91 -6.19 61.91 7.72
C MET A 91 -6.92 60.76 7.03
N LYS A 92 -6.46 60.34 5.86
CA LYS A 92 -7.01 59.19 5.11
C LYS A 92 -6.04 58.01 5.14
N SER A 93 -6.55 56.79 5.31
CA SER A 93 -5.74 55.58 5.35
C SER A 93 -6.46 54.35 4.79
N GLN A 94 -5.70 53.36 4.36
CA GLN A 94 -6.15 52.01 4.00
C GLN A 94 -5.23 50.97 4.62
N THR A 95 -5.79 49.81 4.97
CA THR A 95 -5.05 48.72 5.62
C THR A 95 -5.20 47.41 4.87
N ALA A 96 -4.13 46.61 4.87
CA ALA A 96 -4.15 45.25 4.35
C ALA A 96 -3.30 44.31 5.21
N TYR A 97 -3.62 43.03 5.14
CA TYR A 97 -2.93 41.98 5.89
C TYR A 97 -1.85 41.32 5.04
N LEU A 98 -0.66 41.17 5.61
CA LEU A 98 0.38 40.28 5.12
C LEU A 98 0.26 38.94 5.84
N ASP A 99 -0.12 37.89 5.11
CA ASP A 99 -0.02 36.52 5.58
C ASP A 99 1.28 35.88 5.10
N VAL A 100 2.00 35.24 6.03
CA VAL A 100 3.27 34.59 5.75
C VAL A 100 3.10 33.10 5.89
N VAL A 101 3.32 32.41 4.77
CA VAL A 101 3.11 30.96 4.64
C VAL A 101 4.44 30.24 4.46
N VAL A 102 4.49 28.99 4.90
CA VAL A 102 5.69 28.14 4.84
C VAL A 102 5.28 26.83 4.18
N PRO A 103 5.93 26.42 3.07
CA PRO A 103 5.69 25.12 2.46
C PRO A 103 5.87 23.96 3.46
N PRO A 104 5.22 22.80 3.22
CA PRO A 104 5.35 21.66 4.10
C PRO A 104 6.74 21.04 3.98
N ASP A 105 7.30 20.58 5.10
CA ASP A 105 8.54 19.82 5.15
C ASP A 105 8.44 18.66 6.14
N ILE A 106 8.83 17.46 5.70
CA ILE A 106 8.69 16.22 6.48
C ILE A 106 9.89 16.07 7.40
N LEU A 107 9.61 15.95 8.70
CA LEU A 107 10.64 15.74 9.70
C LEU A 107 11.22 14.34 9.58
N ASP A 108 12.53 14.19 9.77
CA ASP A 108 13.16 12.87 9.77
C ASP A 108 12.75 12.04 10.99
N TYR A 109 12.59 12.68 12.14
CA TYR A 109 12.06 12.09 13.37
C TYR A 109 10.88 12.93 13.87
N PRO A 110 9.73 12.33 14.25
CA PRO A 110 9.46 10.91 14.49
C PRO A 110 8.89 10.14 13.28
N THR A 111 9.19 10.55 12.05
CA THR A 111 8.73 9.84 10.84
C THR A 111 9.42 8.48 10.72
N SER A 112 8.65 7.43 10.43
CA SER A 112 9.16 6.07 10.29
C SER A 112 10.16 5.98 9.13
N SER A 113 11.28 5.31 9.39
CA SER A 113 12.14 4.73 8.34
C SER A 113 11.54 3.40 7.86
N ASP A 114 12.24 2.74 6.93
CA ASP A 114 11.91 1.38 6.51
C ASP A 114 11.73 0.44 7.70
N GLN A 115 10.66 -0.36 7.65
CA GLN A 115 10.24 -1.26 8.72
C GLN A 115 10.28 -2.70 8.25
N VAL A 116 10.73 -3.58 9.14
CA VAL A 116 10.72 -5.03 8.93
C VAL A 116 9.83 -5.66 9.99
N ALA A 117 8.85 -6.45 9.57
CA ALA A 117 7.91 -7.13 10.46
C ALA A 117 7.76 -8.60 10.08
N ARG A 118 7.36 -9.45 11.02
CA ARG A 118 6.94 -10.83 10.71
C ARG A 118 5.47 -10.84 10.27
N GLU A 119 5.11 -11.77 9.40
CA GLU A 119 3.72 -12.01 9.02
C GLU A 119 2.86 -12.29 10.27
N GLY A 120 1.69 -11.66 10.34
CA GLY A 120 0.78 -11.65 11.49
C GLY A 120 1.07 -10.59 12.56
N ALA A 121 2.17 -9.83 12.47
CA ALA A 121 2.48 -8.76 13.44
C ALA A 121 1.67 -7.48 13.21
N ASN A 122 1.65 -6.59 14.21
CA ASN A 122 1.08 -5.24 14.07
C ASN A 122 2.21 -4.24 13.80
N VAL A 123 2.01 -3.35 12.82
CA VAL A 123 2.98 -2.34 12.40
C VAL A 123 2.33 -0.96 12.44
N THR A 124 3.07 0.04 12.91
CA THR A 124 2.62 1.44 12.92
C THR A 124 3.61 2.29 12.15
N LEU A 125 3.16 2.89 11.05
CA LEU A 125 3.93 3.88 10.29
C LEU A 125 3.53 5.28 10.74
N ARG A 126 4.51 6.12 11.03
CA ARG A 126 4.31 7.51 11.47
C ARG A 126 4.93 8.46 10.47
N CYS A 127 4.31 9.61 10.26
CA CYS A 127 4.85 10.68 9.44
C CYS A 127 4.46 12.02 10.05
N ALA A 128 5.47 12.84 10.31
CA ALA A 128 5.33 14.16 10.90
C ALA A 128 5.89 15.19 9.93
N ALA A 129 5.15 16.28 9.73
CA ALA A 129 5.56 17.38 8.87
C ALA A 129 5.27 18.71 9.56
N HIS A 130 6.08 19.72 9.25
CA HIS A 130 5.88 21.09 9.68
C HIS A 130 5.61 22.00 8.49
N GLY A 131 5.02 23.16 8.74
CA GLY A 131 4.61 24.11 7.71
C GLY A 131 3.58 25.08 8.26
N VAL A 132 3.33 26.16 7.52
CA VAL A 132 2.32 27.17 7.87
C VAL A 132 1.45 27.43 6.64
N PRO A 133 0.15 27.08 6.67
CA PRO A 133 -0.58 26.42 7.75
C PRO A 133 -0.06 25.01 8.09
N THR A 134 -0.48 24.46 9.24
CA THR A 134 -0.07 23.10 9.66
C THR A 134 -0.43 22.06 8.58
N PRO A 135 0.54 21.27 8.08
CA PRO A 135 0.28 20.32 7.00
C PRO A 135 -0.65 19.18 7.39
N THR A 136 -1.49 18.80 6.44
CA THR A 136 -2.23 17.53 6.48
C THR A 136 -1.36 16.42 5.93
N VAL A 137 -1.45 15.22 6.51
CA VAL A 137 -0.69 14.03 6.09
C VAL A 137 -1.64 12.98 5.53
N VAL A 138 -1.27 12.42 4.38
CA VAL A 138 -2.02 11.36 3.71
C VAL A 138 -1.07 10.22 3.35
N TRP A 139 -1.45 9.00 3.68
CA TRP A 139 -0.73 7.79 3.30
C TRP A 139 -1.30 7.17 2.02
N ARG A 140 -0.40 6.67 1.16
CA ARG A 140 -0.74 5.92 -0.06
C ARG A 140 0.23 4.77 -0.27
N LYS A 141 -0.20 3.66 -0.87
CA LYS A 141 0.70 2.58 -1.33
C LYS A 141 1.10 2.84 -2.78
N GLU A 142 2.38 2.72 -3.11
CA GLU A 142 2.96 3.14 -4.42
C GLU A 142 2.35 2.38 -5.62
N ALA A 143 1.98 1.10 -5.44
CA ALA A 143 1.49 0.25 -6.52
C ALA A 143 -0.02 0.41 -6.85
N GLY A 144 -0.72 1.38 -6.26
CA GLY A 144 -2.18 1.51 -6.40
C GLY A 144 -2.96 0.41 -5.67
N ASP A 145 -2.26 -0.46 -4.96
CA ASP A 145 -2.80 -1.51 -4.10
C ASP A 145 -3.63 -0.93 -2.94
N LEU A 146 -4.62 -1.71 -2.50
CA LEU A 146 -5.49 -1.34 -1.39
C LEU A 146 -4.72 -1.30 -0.06
N LEU A 147 -4.84 -0.19 0.66
CA LEU A 147 -4.45 -0.07 2.05
C LEU A 147 -5.43 -0.89 2.90
N PRO A 148 -4.97 -1.67 3.88
CA PRO A 148 -5.85 -2.39 4.80
C PRO A 148 -6.54 -1.37 5.70
N THR A 149 -7.75 -0.95 5.35
CA THR A 149 -8.55 -0.11 6.24
C THR A 149 -9.09 -0.99 7.36
N THR A 150 -8.41 -0.99 8.49
CA THR A 150 -9.05 -1.40 9.74
C THR A 150 -9.94 -0.24 10.18
N ASN A 151 -11.26 -0.47 10.22
CA ASN A 151 -12.24 0.54 10.61
C ASN A 151 -11.87 1.09 12.00
N PHE A 152 -11.39 2.34 12.05
CA PHE A 152 -11.25 3.08 13.30
C PHE A 152 -12.66 3.42 13.80
N THR A 153 -13.06 2.77 14.89
CA THR A 153 -14.19 3.19 15.71
C THR A 153 -13.90 4.56 16.29
N ASP A 154 -14.62 5.57 15.82
CA ASP A 154 -14.71 6.87 16.49
C ASP A 154 -15.41 6.68 17.84
N THR A 155 -14.63 6.57 18.91
CA THR A 155 -15.14 6.49 20.28
C THR A 155 -15.51 7.87 20.79
N HIS A 156 -16.58 8.46 20.25
CA HIS A 156 -17.33 9.54 20.92
C HIS A 156 -18.80 9.56 20.48
N ARG A 157 -19.60 8.61 20.99
CA ARG A 157 -21.03 8.85 21.29
C ARG A 157 -21.58 7.78 22.25
N PRO A 158 -22.19 8.16 23.38
CA PRO A 158 -22.83 7.21 24.28
C PRO A 158 -24.10 6.63 23.66
N MET A 159 -24.26 5.31 23.79
CA MET A 159 -25.41 4.54 23.34
C MET A 159 -26.68 4.93 24.11
N ILE A 160 -27.78 5.09 23.38
CA ILE A 160 -29.13 4.80 23.88
C ILE A 160 -29.66 3.65 23.01
N GLY A 161 -30.15 2.62 23.69
CA GLY A 161 -30.17 1.25 23.19
C GLY A 161 -31.24 0.92 22.17
N GLN A 162 -31.07 -0.26 21.57
CA GLN A 162 -32.17 -1.16 21.27
C GLN A 162 -31.66 -2.58 21.00
N THR A 163 -32.30 -3.50 21.71
CA THR A 163 -32.25 -4.95 21.64
C THR A 163 -32.66 -5.49 20.26
N SER A 164 -31.91 -6.43 19.71
CA SER A 164 -32.44 -7.69 19.15
C SER A 164 -31.31 -8.53 18.54
N MET A 165 -31.21 -9.74 19.08
CA MET A 165 -30.34 -10.84 18.70
C MET A 165 -30.74 -11.43 17.34
N ARG A 166 -29.90 -11.33 16.29
CA ARG A 166 -29.90 -12.24 15.11
C ARG A 166 -28.48 -12.36 14.49
N ARG A 167 -28.23 -13.54 13.92
CA ARG A 167 -26.97 -14.18 13.49
C ARG A 167 -26.07 -13.35 12.54
N PRO A 168 -24.74 -13.59 12.51
CA PRO A 168 -23.87 -13.05 11.47
C PRO A 168 -23.78 -14.01 10.27
N ASP A 169 -24.54 -13.71 9.23
CA ASP A 169 -24.35 -14.26 7.88
C ASP A 169 -23.42 -13.27 7.13
N MET A 170 -22.23 -13.71 6.69
CA MET A 170 -21.97 -14.24 5.34
C MET A 170 -21.90 -13.14 4.26
N TYR A 171 -20.68 -12.95 3.72
CA TYR A 171 -20.25 -12.18 2.54
C TYR A 171 -21.32 -11.39 1.77
N GLY A 172 -21.17 -10.07 1.69
CA GLY A 172 -21.99 -9.25 0.80
C GLY A 172 -21.40 -7.86 0.58
N LEU A 173 -20.65 -7.70 -0.52
CA LEU A 173 -20.93 -6.71 -1.56
C LEU A 173 -19.95 -6.90 -2.73
N LEU A 174 -20.38 -7.72 -3.68
CA LEU A 174 -20.01 -7.56 -5.08
C LEU A 174 -20.67 -6.27 -5.58
N THR A 175 -19.89 -5.28 -6.00
CA THR A 175 -20.36 -4.29 -6.97
C THR A 175 -19.53 -4.46 -8.23
N ASN A 176 -20.16 -5.08 -9.23
CA ASN A 176 -19.73 -5.00 -10.62
C ASN A 176 -19.75 -3.53 -11.04
N ASN A 177 -18.56 -2.95 -11.15
CA ASN A 177 -18.22 -1.86 -12.06
C ASN A 177 -16.72 -1.97 -12.31
N PHE A 178 -16.35 -2.49 -13.48
CA PHE A 178 -15.02 -2.35 -14.07
C PHE A 178 -14.73 -0.86 -14.26
N ASN A 179 -14.15 -0.24 -13.23
CA ASN A 179 -13.33 0.99 -13.20
C ASN A 179 -13.26 1.49 -11.75
N VAL A 180 -12.57 0.74 -10.90
CA VAL A 180 -12.21 1.17 -9.54
C VAL A 180 -10.73 0.87 -9.35
N ILE A 181 -9.86 1.60 -10.06
CA ILE A 181 -8.54 1.91 -9.52
C ILE A 181 -8.78 2.97 -8.44
N GLN A 182 -9.35 2.58 -7.30
CA GLN A 182 -9.46 3.50 -6.17
C GLN A 182 -8.17 3.42 -5.36
N ASN A 183 -7.28 4.32 -5.78
CA ASN A 183 -6.20 4.98 -5.06
C ASN A 183 -6.53 5.12 -3.56
N SER A 184 -6.42 4.01 -2.81
CA SER A 184 -6.78 3.99 -1.41
C SER A 184 -5.79 4.87 -0.66
N SER A 185 -6.32 5.91 -0.03
CA SER A 185 -5.52 6.88 0.70
C SER A 185 -6.10 7.05 2.09
N VAL A 186 -5.23 7.02 3.10
CA VAL A 186 -5.62 7.13 4.50
C VAL A 186 -5.11 8.45 5.05
N ASN A 187 -6.03 9.28 5.52
CA ASN A 187 -5.69 10.54 6.17
C ASN A 187 -5.18 10.28 7.58
N GLY A 188 -4.14 11.01 7.99
CA GLY A 188 -3.61 10.98 9.35
C GLY A 188 -2.10 10.80 9.40
N ALA A 189 -1.49 11.33 10.46
CA ALA A 189 -0.06 11.21 10.71
C ALA A 189 0.39 9.78 11.04
N VAL A 190 -0.54 8.90 11.43
CA VAL A 190 -0.26 7.53 11.88
C VAL A 190 -1.10 6.54 11.08
N LEU A 191 -0.44 5.59 10.42
CA LEU A 191 -1.06 4.45 9.74
C LEU A 191 -0.80 3.18 10.53
N GLN A 192 -1.86 2.53 11.01
CA GLN A 192 -1.78 1.27 11.73
C GLN A 192 -2.18 0.11 10.83
N LEU A 193 -1.29 -0.88 10.73
CA LEU A 193 -1.48 -2.11 9.98
C LEU A 193 -1.52 -3.26 10.98
N VAL A 194 -2.68 -3.88 11.15
CA VAL A 194 -2.89 -4.97 12.12
C VAL A 194 -2.76 -6.30 11.40
N LYS A 195 -2.09 -7.28 12.02
CA LYS A 195 -1.85 -8.63 11.47
C LYS A 195 -1.38 -8.59 10.02
N VAL A 196 -0.21 -8.01 9.79
CA VAL A 196 0.33 -7.79 8.44
C VAL A 196 0.49 -9.10 7.67
N SER A 197 0.14 -9.12 6.38
CA SER A 197 0.38 -10.23 5.47
C SER A 197 1.44 -9.85 4.44
N ARG A 198 1.96 -10.83 3.70
CA ARG A 198 2.86 -10.58 2.55
C ARG A 198 2.28 -9.63 1.49
N LEU A 199 0.95 -9.53 1.38
CA LEU A 199 0.27 -8.59 0.47
C LEU A 199 0.42 -7.11 0.92
N HIS A 200 0.68 -6.87 2.21
CA HIS A 200 0.95 -5.53 2.74
C HIS A 200 2.41 -5.10 2.51
N MET A 201 3.29 -6.01 2.07
CA MET A 201 4.66 -5.65 1.72
C MET A 201 4.66 -4.60 0.60
N GLY A 202 5.61 -3.68 0.66
CA GLY A 202 5.84 -2.70 -0.39
C GLY A 202 6.10 -1.30 0.13
N ALA A 203 6.03 -0.34 -0.78
CA ALA A 203 6.34 1.04 -0.52
C ALA A 203 5.09 1.85 -0.15
N TYR A 204 5.19 2.55 0.97
CA TYR A 204 4.20 3.49 1.46
C TYR A 204 4.74 4.90 1.29
N LEU A 205 3.93 5.80 0.77
CA LEU A 205 4.22 7.22 0.63
C LEU A 205 3.41 7.96 1.69
N CYS A 206 4.08 8.69 2.58
CA CYS A 206 3.42 9.75 3.32
C CYS A 206 3.58 11.06 2.56
N ILE A 207 2.47 11.74 2.34
CA ILE A 207 2.38 12.97 1.56
C ILE A 207 1.92 14.07 2.51
N ALA A 208 2.71 15.14 2.63
CA ALA A 208 2.37 16.29 3.46
C ALA A 208 2.00 17.49 2.56
N SER A 209 0.85 18.09 2.84
CA SER A 209 0.35 19.26 2.10
C SER A 209 -0.39 20.24 3.01
N ASN A 210 -0.10 21.53 2.85
CA ASN A 210 -0.81 22.62 3.52
C ASN A 210 -1.38 23.66 2.53
N GLY A 211 -1.53 23.29 1.26
CA GLY A 211 -1.99 24.19 0.20
C GLY A 211 -0.93 25.15 -0.35
N VAL A 212 0.29 25.16 0.22
CA VAL A 212 1.42 25.96 -0.25
C VAL A 212 2.38 25.05 -1.05
N PRO A 213 2.61 25.30 -2.34
CA PRO A 213 3.54 24.49 -3.13
C PRO A 213 5.01 24.66 -2.69
N PRO A 214 5.85 23.62 -2.82
CA PRO A 214 5.50 22.25 -3.24
C PRO A 214 4.93 21.41 -2.09
N SER A 215 4.01 20.50 -2.39
CA SER A 215 3.73 19.40 -1.46
C SER A 215 4.90 18.41 -1.49
N VAL A 216 5.20 17.81 -0.34
CA VAL A 216 6.34 16.90 -0.18
C VAL A 216 5.88 15.50 0.16
N SER A 217 6.73 14.50 -0.11
CA SER A 217 6.43 13.13 0.25
C SER A 217 7.68 12.37 0.69
N LYS A 218 7.49 11.39 1.58
CA LYS A 218 8.54 10.47 2.03
C LYS A 218 8.10 9.03 1.81
N ARG A 219 9.00 8.24 1.24
CA ARG A 219 8.81 6.82 0.95
C ARG A 219 9.31 5.98 2.12
N VAL A 220 8.50 5.02 2.54
CA VAL A 220 8.75 4.10 3.66
C VAL A 220 8.48 2.68 3.17
N MET A 221 9.49 1.82 3.19
CA MET A 221 9.31 0.41 2.84
C MET A 221 8.81 -0.39 4.04
N LEU A 222 7.74 -1.14 3.84
CA LEU A 222 7.34 -2.21 4.73
C LEU A 222 7.76 -3.55 4.13
N VAL A 223 8.65 -4.25 4.83
CA VAL A 223 9.12 -5.59 4.48
C VAL A 223 8.51 -6.59 5.46
N VAL A 224 7.87 -7.64 4.93
CA VAL A 224 7.22 -8.67 5.74
C VAL A 224 7.97 -9.99 5.58
N HIS A 225 8.46 -10.55 6.69
CA HIS A 225 9.13 -11.83 6.76
C HIS A 225 8.14 -12.96 7.07
N PHE A 226 8.22 -14.06 6.33
CA PHE A 226 7.40 -15.26 6.50
C PHE A 226 8.21 -16.53 6.19
N PRO A 227 7.94 -17.65 6.86
CA PRO A 227 8.61 -18.93 6.57
C PRO A 227 8.23 -19.43 5.17
N PRO A 228 9.03 -20.32 4.58
CA PRO A 228 8.76 -20.83 3.24
C PRO A 228 7.48 -21.66 3.23
N ILE A 229 6.71 -21.56 2.15
CA ILE A 229 5.59 -22.46 1.85
C ILE A 229 5.84 -23.17 0.53
N MET A 230 5.42 -24.43 0.43
CA MET A 230 5.58 -25.25 -0.78
C MET A 230 4.23 -25.58 -1.39
N THR A 231 4.12 -25.43 -2.72
CA THR A 231 2.96 -25.84 -3.50
C THR A 231 3.40 -26.72 -4.67
N ILE A 232 2.75 -27.88 -4.83
CA ILE A 232 3.06 -28.87 -5.86
C ILE A 232 1.79 -29.16 -6.64
N GLN A 233 1.82 -28.96 -7.96
CA GLN A 233 0.67 -29.25 -8.82
C GLN A 233 0.48 -30.76 -9.01
N ASN A 234 1.56 -31.51 -9.23
CA ASN A 234 1.54 -32.94 -9.52
C ASN A 234 2.38 -33.72 -8.51
N GLN A 235 1.75 -34.26 -7.47
CA GLN A 235 2.43 -35.07 -6.44
C GLN A 235 2.73 -36.51 -6.89
N LEU A 236 2.07 -36.98 -7.95
CA LEU A 236 2.28 -38.30 -8.55
C LEU A 236 2.59 -38.12 -10.02
N VAL A 237 3.73 -38.63 -10.47
CA VAL A 237 4.15 -38.55 -11.87
C VAL A 237 4.48 -39.96 -12.37
N GLY A 238 3.80 -40.37 -13.44
CA GLY A 238 4.04 -41.65 -14.09
C GLY A 238 5.01 -41.49 -15.26
N ALA A 239 5.96 -42.42 -15.41
CA ALA A 239 6.88 -42.43 -16.54
C ALA A 239 7.27 -43.86 -16.98
N LYS A 240 7.61 -44.02 -18.25
CA LYS A 240 8.21 -45.23 -18.79
C LYS A 240 9.74 -45.12 -18.78
N GLU A 241 10.42 -46.26 -18.85
CA GLU A 241 11.87 -46.27 -19.01
C GLU A 241 12.26 -45.59 -20.34
N GLY A 242 13.27 -44.72 -20.30
CA GLY A 242 13.72 -43.91 -21.43
C GLY A 242 13.10 -42.50 -21.50
N ASP A 243 12.00 -42.26 -20.79
CA ASP A 243 11.31 -40.96 -20.82
C ASP A 243 12.20 -39.83 -20.27
N THR A 244 11.87 -38.59 -20.64
CA THR A 244 12.39 -37.39 -19.98
C THR A 244 11.25 -36.71 -19.26
N VAL A 245 11.39 -36.55 -17.95
CA VAL A 245 10.32 -36.09 -17.06
C VAL A 245 10.74 -34.82 -16.34
N HIS A 246 9.77 -33.97 -16.01
CA HIS A 246 9.96 -32.77 -15.21
C HIS A 246 9.12 -32.85 -13.95
N LEU A 247 9.74 -32.57 -12.80
CA LEU A 247 9.06 -32.38 -11.53
C LEU A 247 9.10 -30.89 -11.21
N ASP A 248 7.95 -30.33 -10.85
CA ASP A 248 7.78 -28.88 -10.65
C ASP A 248 7.27 -28.60 -9.23
N CYS A 249 7.93 -27.67 -8.54
CA CYS A 249 7.51 -27.15 -7.24
C CYS A 249 7.51 -25.63 -7.27
N HIS A 250 6.55 -25.02 -6.58
CA HIS A 250 6.47 -23.59 -6.38
C HIS A 250 6.68 -23.27 -4.90
N SER A 251 7.61 -22.38 -4.57
CA SER A 251 7.88 -21.94 -3.21
C SER A 251 7.68 -20.44 -3.08
N GLU A 252 7.08 -20.01 -1.98
CA GLU A 252 7.06 -18.59 -1.59
C GLU A 252 7.77 -18.42 -0.24
N ALA A 253 8.75 -17.52 -0.16
CA ALA A 253 9.48 -17.26 1.08
C ALA A 253 10.10 -15.87 1.10
N PHE A 254 10.05 -15.20 2.27
CA PHE A 254 10.82 -13.98 2.49
C PHE A 254 11.37 -13.91 3.93
N PRO A 255 12.68 -13.67 4.17
CA PRO A 255 13.74 -13.43 3.19
C PRO A 255 13.96 -14.61 2.25
N ARG A 256 14.65 -14.35 1.14
CA ARG A 256 14.91 -15.34 0.08
C ARG A 256 15.37 -16.67 0.66
N SER A 257 14.75 -17.76 0.21
CA SER A 257 15.07 -19.12 0.63
C SER A 257 16.18 -19.74 -0.22
N ILE A 258 16.84 -20.74 0.35
CA ILE A 258 17.68 -21.70 -0.37
C ILE A 258 16.77 -22.87 -0.75
N ASN A 259 16.85 -23.27 -2.03
CA ASN A 259 15.96 -24.23 -2.64
C ASN A 259 16.77 -25.39 -3.23
N TYR A 260 16.45 -26.63 -2.89
CA TYR A 260 17.17 -27.81 -3.37
C TYR A 260 16.28 -29.05 -3.44
N TRP A 261 16.75 -30.07 -4.17
CA TRP A 261 16.05 -31.34 -4.34
C TRP A 261 16.76 -32.47 -3.62
N THR A 262 15.99 -33.41 -3.09
CA THR A 262 16.48 -34.70 -2.60
C THR A 262 15.76 -35.85 -3.30
N ILE A 263 16.41 -37.00 -3.34
CA ILE A 263 15.82 -38.28 -3.74
C ILE A 263 16.14 -39.29 -2.64
N ASN A 264 15.11 -39.92 -2.06
CA ASN A 264 15.27 -40.84 -0.92
C ASN A 264 16.20 -40.27 0.17
N ASP A 265 15.93 -39.02 0.58
CA ASP A 265 16.68 -38.26 1.60
C ASP A 265 18.13 -37.88 1.25
N GLN A 266 18.60 -38.14 0.03
CA GLN A 266 19.91 -37.71 -0.45
C GLN A 266 19.81 -36.50 -1.36
N ILE A 267 20.67 -35.49 -1.13
CA ILE A 267 20.71 -34.28 -1.95
C ILE A 267 21.10 -34.63 -3.38
N ILE A 268 20.29 -34.14 -4.34
CA ILE A 268 20.60 -34.26 -5.76
C ILE A 268 21.65 -33.22 -6.10
N SER A 269 22.85 -33.68 -6.45
CA SER A 269 23.93 -32.80 -6.89
C SER A 269 23.66 -32.27 -8.30
N GLN A 270 23.93 -30.98 -8.51
CA GLN A 270 23.88 -30.33 -9.83
C GLN A 270 24.90 -30.91 -10.82
N SER A 271 25.92 -31.64 -10.34
CA SER A 271 26.91 -32.33 -11.17
C SER A 271 26.42 -33.67 -11.74
N ASP A 272 25.32 -34.22 -11.22
CA ASP A 272 24.77 -35.49 -11.71
C ASP A 272 24.08 -35.27 -13.06
N LYS A 273 24.67 -35.82 -14.12
CA LYS A 273 24.21 -35.66 -15.51
C LYS A 273 22.81 -36.24 -15.77
N ARG A 274 22.28 -37.07 -14.87
CA ARG A 274 20.90 -37.58 -14.95
C ARG A 274 19.87 -36.50 -14.67
N PHE A 275 20.27 -35.45 -13.95
CA PHE A 275 19.39 -34.39 -13.50
C PHE A 275 19.79 -33.05 -14.13
N GLU A 276 18.81 -32.19 -14.32
CA GLU A 276 19.03 -30.79 -14.66
C GLU A 276 18.06 -29.96 -13.81
N ILE A 277 18.64 -29.22 -12.87
CA ILE A 277 17.91 -28.41 -11.89
C ILE A 277 17.87 -26.98 -12.41
N THR A 278 16.67 -26.42 -12.49
CA THR A 278 16.44 -25.02 -12.80
C THR A 278 15.56 -24.39 -11.72
N ALA A 279 15.84 -23.14 -11.39
CA ALA A 279 15.03 -22.35 -10.46
C ALA A 279 14.85 -20.96 -11.06
N ILE A 280 13.59 -20.50 -11.15
CA ILE A 280 13.23 -19.17 -11.65
C ILE A 280 12.70 -18.38 -10.47
N GLU A 281 13.35 -17.26 -10.16
CA GLU A 281 13.00 -16.43 -9.00
C GLU A 281 12.24 -15.17 -9.46
N ARG A 282 11.16 -14.84 -8.76
CA ARG A 282 10.29 -13.68 -9.03
C ARG A 282 9.90 -13.02 -7.69
N GLY A 283 10.73 -12.09 -7.22
CA GLY A 283 10.50 -11.44 -5.93
C GLY A 283 10.66 -12.42 -4.76
N TYR A 284 9.55 -12.76 -4.09
CA TYR A 284 9.52 -13.76 -3.00
C TYR A 284 9.10 -15.17 -3.48
N GLU A 285 8.79 -15.33 -4.77
CA GLU A 285 8.36 -16.59 -5.37
C GLU A 285 9.53 -17.28 -6.09
N VAL A 286 9.59 -18.61 -6.03
CA VAL A 286 10.58 -19.44 -6.70
C VAL A 286 9.90 -20.65 -7.33
N ASP A 287 9.96 -20.73 -8.66
CA ASP A 287 9.56 -21.90 -9.43
C ASP A 287 10.77 -22.82 -9.60
N MET A 288 10.75 -23.98 -8.95
CA MET A 288 11.77 -25.01 -9.04
C MET A 288 11.35 -26.09 -10.04
N ARG A 289 12.27 -26.48 -10.92
CA ARG A 289 12.08 -27.58 -11.86
C ARG A 289 13.25 -28.54 -11.82
N LEU A 290 12.95 -29.82 -11.65
CA LEU A 290 13.91 -30.92 -11.76
C LEU A 290 13.60 -31.71 -13.03
N LYS A 291 14.47 -31.61 -14.03
CA LYS A 291 14.42 -32.44 -15.24
C LYS A 291 15.22 -33.72 -15.04
N ILE A 292 14.57 -34.87 -15.20
CA ILE A 292 15.17 -36.19 -15.13
C ILE A 292 15.36 -36.70 -16.56
N LYS A 293 16.61 -36.93 -16.95
CA LYS A 293 17.00 -37.36 -18.31
C LYS A 293 17.07 -38.88 -18.36
N LYS A 294 16.38 -39.49 -19.33
CA LYS A 294 16.36 -40.95 -19.56
C LYS A 294 16.03 -41.72 -18.27
N VAL A 295 14.77 -41.67 -17.86
CA VAL A 295 14.24 -42.38 -16.70
C VAL A 295 14.62 -43.87 -16.77
N GLY A 296 15.17 -44.42 -15.68
CA GLY A 296 15.51 -45.83 -15.54
C GLY A 296 14.97 -46.39 -14.23
N ARG A 297 15.19 -47.69 -13.98
CA ARG A 297 14.68 -48.33 -12.75
C ARG A 297 15.10 -47.64 -11.45
N ASN A 298 16.34 -47.14 -11.42
CA ASN A 298 16.93 -46.51 -10.24
C ASN A 298 16.54 -45.03 -10.09
N THR A 299 15.76 -44.47 -11.03
CA THR A 299 15.25 -43.08 -10.92
C THR A 299 13.83 -43.03 -10.36
N PHE A 300 13.11 -44.14 -10.31
CA PHE A 300 11.81 -44.19 -9.63
C PHE A 300 12.01 -44.08 -8.12
N GLY A 301 11.10 -43.39 -7.44
CA GLY A 301 11.24 -43.12 -6.01
C GLY A 301 10.50 -41.86 -5.58
N THR A 302 10.78 -41.45 -4.34
CA THR A 302 10.22 -40.23 -3.76
C THR A 302 11.25 -39.12 -3.87
N TYR A 303 10.89 -38.08 -4.59
CA TYR A 303 11.65 -36.84 -4.70
C TYR A 303 11.06 -35.83 -3.72
N SER A 304 11.90 -35.07 -3.03
CA SER A 304 11.44 -33.95 -2.23
C SER A 304 12.08 -32.66 -2.74
N CYS A 305 11.28 -31.62 -2.87
CA CYS A 305 11.76 -30.26 -3.05
C CYS A 305 11.72 -29.55 -1.70
N ILE A 306 12.82 -28.93 -1.30
CA ILE A 306 12.98 -28.32 0.02
C ILE A 306 13.31 -26.84 -0.16
N SER A 307 12.67 -26.00 0.65
CA SER A 307 12.88 -24.56 0.70
C SER A 307 13.14 -24.14 2.14
N LYS A 308 14.24 -23.41 2.37
CA LYS A 308 14.68 -23.00 3.71
C LYS A 308 15.08 -21.53 3.76
N ASN A 309 14.52 -20.78 4.70
CA ASN A 309 14.95 -19.40 4.99
C ASN A 309 15.30 -19.23 6.48
N SER A 310 15.55 -18.00 6.91
CA SER A 310 15.91 -17.68 8.29
C SER A 310 14.79 -17.86 9.32
N LEU A 311 13.55 -18.08 8.87
CA LEU A 311 12.37 -18.28 9.72
C LEU A 311 11.95 -19.76 9.82
N GLY A 312 12.37 -20.60 8.88
CA GLY A 312 12.07 -22.03 8.91
C GLY A 312 12.35 -22.71 7.57
N ASP A 313 11.87 -23.95 7.48
CA ASP A 313 11.97 -24.81 6.31
C ASP A 313 10.63 -25.49 6.02
N THR A 314 10.45 -25.86 4.76
CA THR A 314 9.32 -26.65 4.27
C THR A 314 9.81 -27.58 3.17
N ASP A 315 9.21 -28.74 3.06
CA ASP A 315 9.41 -29.64 1.94
C ASP A 315 8.08 -30.01 1.27
N GLY A 316 8.18 -30.55 0.07
CA GLY A 316 7.06 -31.17 -0.61
C GLY A 316 7.51 -32.38 -1.40
N THR A 317 6.72 -33.46 -1.36
CA THR A 317 7.08 -34.76 -1.91
C THR A 317 6.38 -35.02 -3.25
N ILE A 318 7.13 -35.54 -4.22
CA ILE A 318 6.65 -36.00 -5.53
C ILE A 318 7.10 -37.44 -5.74
N LYS A 319 6.15 -38.35 -5.97
CA LYS A 319 6.44 -39.76 -6.24
C LYS A 319 6.47 -40.02 -7.75
N LEU A 320 7.64 -40.45 -8.24
CA LEU A 320 7.82 -40.90 -9.61
C LEU A 320 7.65 -42.41 -9.68
N TYR A 321 6.64 -42.89 -10.41
CA TYR A 321 6.31 -44.31 -10.53
C TYR A 321 6.33 -44.80 -11.98
N SER A 322 6.56 -46.10 -12.16
CA SER A 322 6.64 -46.73 -13.49
C SER A 322 5.24 -46.95 -14.07
N LEU A 323 5.06 -46.60 -15.33
CA LEU A 323 3.84 -46.89 -16.11
C LEU A 323 3.93 -48.23 -16.86
N SER A 324 4.61 -49.23 -16.31
CA SER A 324 4.73 -50.55 -16.93
C SER A 324 3.34 -51.12 -17.25
N GLY A 325 2.99 -51.10 -18.53
CA GLY A 325 1.72 -51.61 -19.03
C GLY A 325 1.70 -53.13 -18.96
N LYS A 326 1.04 -53.66 -17.93
CA LYS A 326 0.18 -54.83 -18.11
C LYS A 326 -1.25 -54.31 -18.03
N PHE A 327 -1.79 -53.83 -19.16
CA PHE A 327 -3.19 -54.10 -19.41
C PHE A 327 -3.23 -55.61 -19.65
N GLU A 328 -3.60 -56.37 -18.62
CA GLU A 328 -4.09 -57.71 -18.89
C GLU A 328 -5.26 -57.53 -19.84
N GLU A 329 -5.09 -58.00 -21.08
CA GLU A 329 -6.23 -58.35 -21.91
C GLU A 329 -7.11 -59.22 -21.04
N MET A 330 -8.26 -58.70 -20.61
CA MET A 330 -9.37 -59.56 -20.23
C MET A 330 -9.73 -60.34 -21.49
N GLN A 331 -9.07 -61.48 -21.68
CA GLN A 331 -9.51 -62.51 -22.60
C GLN A 331 -10.93 -62.87 -22.17
N TYR A 332 -11.91 -62.40 -22.95
CA TYR A 332 -13.22 -63.02 -22.99
C TYR A 332 -12.99 -64.46 -23.44
N ASN A 333 -12.90 -65.38 -22.48
CA ASN A 333 -13.09 -66.78 -22.78
C ASN A 333 -14.51 -66.94 -23.30
N GLU A 334 -14.63 -67.37 -24.56
CA GLU A 334 -15.86 -67.95 -25.08
C GLU A 334 -16.25 -69.11 -24.15
N VAL A 335 -17.26 -68.90 -23.31
CA VAL A 335 -18.00 -69.97 -22.67
C VAL A 335 -19.34 -70.01 -23.38
N GLY A 336 -19.53 -71.11 -24.10
CA GLY A 336 -20.74 -71.43 -24.81
C GLY A 336 -21.94 -71.52 -23.88
N ASP A 337 -23.06 -71.12 -24.47
CA ASP A 337 -24.45 -71.53 -24.23
C ASP A 337 -24.67 -72.53 -23.08
N SER A 338 -25.24 -72.02 -21.97
CA SER A 338 -26.23 -72.77 -21.19
C SER A 338 -27.15 -71.78 -20.47
N ASP A 339 -28.44 -71.91 -20.77
CA ASP A 339 -29.58 -71.31 -20.10
C ASP A 339 -29.46 -71.36 -18.57
N GLU A 340 -29.50 -70.20 -17.90
CA GLU A 340 -30.32 -69.99 -16.70
C GLU A 340 -30.35 -68.51 -16.29
N SER A 341 -31.53 -67.91 -16.30
CA SER A 341 -31.81 -66.55 -15.83
C SER A 341 -31.79 -66.46 -14.29
N PRO A 342 -31.13 -65.48 -13.65
CA PRO A 342 -31.30 -65.25 -12.22
C PRO A 342 -32.57 -64.43 -11.93
N ASP A 343 -33.31 -64.91 -10.92
CA ASP A 343 -34.56 -64.38 -10.39
C ASP A 343 -34.39 -62.97 -9.76
N VAL A 344 -35.25 -62.02 -10.15
CA VAL A 344 -35.20 -60.59 -9.79
C VAL A 344 -35.94 -60.33 -8.45
N SER A 345 -36.08 -61.36 -7.61
CA SER A 345 -36.89 -61.30 -6.38
C SER A 345 -36.09 -60.95 -5.10
N GLU A 346 -34.74 -60.99 -5.12
CA GLU A 346 -33.92 -60.68 -3.93
C GLU A 346 -33.39 -59.22 -3.86
N LEU A 347 -33.37 -58.47 -4.98
CA LEU A 347 -32.85 -57.09 -4.99
C LEU A 347 -33.86 -56.03 -4.52
N GLU A 348 -35.15 -56.33 -4.49
CA GLU A 348 -36.19 -55.40 -4.03
C GLU A 348 -36.44 -55.45 -2.51
N ALA A 349 -35.95 -56.48 -1.81
CA ALA A 349 -36.11 -56.61 -0.36
C ALA A 349 -35.13 -55.73 0.45
N LEU A 350 -33.98 -55.34 -0.13
CA LEU A 350 -32.96 -54.51 0.54
C LEU A 350 -33.18 -52.99 0.39
N LYS A 351 -34.11 -52.55 -0.47
CA LYS A 351 -34.44 -51.12 -0.64
C LYS A 351 -35.46 -50.58 0.39
N ARG A 352 -36.00 -51.40 1.29
CA ARG A 352 -37.07 -50.99 2.24
C ARG A 352 -36.65 -50.82 3.70
N SER A 353 -35.37 -50.96 4.09
CA SER A 353 -34.96 -50.80 5.51
C SER A 353 -34.05 -49.62 5.85
N ALA A 354 -33.62 -48.80 4.88
CA ALA A 354 -32.70 -47.68 5.14
C ALA A 354 -33.37 -46.28 5.13
N SER A 355 -34.53 -46.16 5.77
CA SER A 355 -35.16 -44.87 6.11
C SER A 355 -35.53 -44.86 7.59
N ALA A 356 -34.53 -44.63 8.45
CA ALA A 356 -34.65 -44.02 9.77
C ALA A 356 -33.35 -44.22 10.58
N ARG A 357 -32.52 -43.18 10.68
CA ARG A 357 -32.08 -42.55 11.95
C ARG A 357 -30.81 -41.72 11.75
N SER A 358 -30.86 -40.55 12.39
CA SER A 358 -29.83 -39.53 12.48
C SER A 358 -28.72 -39.88 13.47
N CYS A 359 -27.47 -39.49 13.17
CA CYS A 359 -26.66 -38.69 14.10
C CYS A 359 -25.43 -38.08 13.41
N PRO A 360 -25.03 -36.84 13.78
CA PRO A 360 -23.94 -36.10 13.15
C PRO A 360 -22.67 -36.11 14.01
N ALA A 361 -21.59 -36.74 13.55
CA ALA A 361 -20.22 -36.45 13.97
C ALA A 361 -19.25 -37.23 13.09
N LEU A 362 -18.08 -36.62 12.81
CA LEU A 362 -16.91 -37.19 12.13
C LEU A 362 -17.00 -37.27 10.60
N TRP A 363 -16.58 -36.18 9.94
CA TRP A 363 -16.03 -36.25 8.60
C TRP A 363 -14.51 -36.06 8.69
N VAL A 364 -13.80 -37.17 8.76
CA VAL A 364 -12.36 -37.29 8.49
C VAL A 364 -12.24 -38.42 7.47
N PHE A 365 -11.77 -38.05 6.28
CA PHE A 365 -11.05 -38.83 5.26
C PHE A 365 -11.45 -40.30 5.01
N VAL A 366 -11.80 -40.61 3.76
CA VAL A 366 -11.00 -41.40 2.79
C VAL A 366 -11.87 -41.65 1.54
N VAL A 367 -11.56 -40.99 0.43
CA VAL A 367 -11.05 -41.52 -0.87
C VAL A 367 -11.73 -42.82 -1.37
N ILE A 368 -12.34 -42.78 -2.56
CA ILE A 368 -11.87 -43.41 -3.82
C ILE A 368 -13.01 -43.48 -4.86
N TYR A 369 -12.65 -42.99 -6.05
CA TYR A 369 -13.27 -43.20 -7.36
C TYR A 369 -13.83 -44.61 -7.59
N VAL A 370 -15.04 -44.72 -8.16
CA VAL A 370 -15.31 -45.65 -9.27
C VAL A 370 -16.26 -44.99 -10.28
N VAL A 371 -15.69 -44.81 -11.48
CA VAL A 371 -16.22 -44.66 -12.83
C VAL A 371 -17.67 -45.12 -13.08
N LEU A 372 -18.50 -44.23 -13.63
CA LEU A 372 -18.96 -44.26 -15.03
C LEU A 372 -19.25 -42.84 -15.53
#